data_AF-S4RJY0-F1
#
_entry.id   AF-S4RJY0-F1
#
_cell.length_a   1.000
_cell.length_b   1.000
_cell.length_c   1.000
_cell.angle_alpha   90.00
_cell.angle_beta   90.00
_cell.angle_gamma   90.00
#
_symmetry.space_group_name_H-M   'P 1'
#
loop_
_entity.id
_entity.type
_entity.pdbx_description
1 polymer ?
#
loop_
_entity_poly.entity_id
_entity_poly.type
_entity_poly.pdbx_seq_one_letter_code
_entity_poly.pdbx_strand_id
1 'polypeptide(L)'
;KNSKRDEEEEDQKNPAFVPRKGLFFEHDIRGGNNKEDARRRRRRRRAKVHNRKLWRDAGRWEHDRFREDEQAPKSREELVALYGYDIRSGAHADDARPLRRPRDQPPGTPAARDGARSSPQRHQQRHQ
;
A
#
# COMPACT_ATOMS: atom_id res chain seq x y z
N LYS A 1 -24.40 21.93 28.96
CA LYS A 1 -25.46 21.58 27.97
C LYS A 1 -24.74 21.30 26.66
N ASN A 2 -24.44 20.03 26.38
CA ASN A 2 -23.72 19.59 25.16
C ASN A 2 -24.50 18.46 24.46
N SER A 3 -25.82 18.39 24.67
CA SER A 3 -26.62 17.20 24.36
C SER A 3 -26.69 16.87 22.87
N LYS A 4 -26.80 17.87 21.99
CA LYS A 4 -26.86 17.62 20.54
C LYS A 4 -25.57 17.06 19.95
N ARG A 5 -24.42 17.56 20.39
CA ARG A 5 -23.11 17.09 19.92
C ARG A 5 -22.80 15.69 20.44
N ASP A 6 -23.15 15.41 21.69
CA ASP A 6 -22.97 14.09 22.29
C ASP A 6 -23.91 13.04 21.63
N GLU A 7 -25.12 13.45 21.22
CA GLU A 7 -26.06 12.63 20.43
C GLU A 7 -25.54 12.35 19.00
N GLU A 8 -24.90 13.34 18.38
CA GLU A 8 -24.26 13.24 17.06
C GLU A 8 -22.99 12.35 17.08
N GLU A 9 -22.19 12.39 18.15
CA GLU A 9 -20.97 11.58 18.33
C GLU A 9 -21.26 10.10 18.66
N GLU A 10 -22.48 9.78 19.11
CA GLU A 10 -22.96 8.41 19.32
C GLU A 10 -23.70 7.80 18.11
N ASP A 11 -24.05 8.63 17.10
CA ASP A 11 -24.72 8.18 15.88
C ASP A 11 -23.73 7.53 14.91
N GLN A 12 -23.83 6.21 14.75
CA GLN A 12 -22.97 5.41 13.87
C GLN A 12 -23.08 5.80 12.38
N LYS A 13 -24.14 6.50 11.98
CA LYS A 13 -24.31 7.00 10.60
C LYS A 13 -23.63 8.36 10.38
N ASN A 14 -23.30 9.08 11.46
CA ASN A 14 -22.61 10.37 11.38
C ASN A 14 -21.10 10.15 11.12
N PRO A 15 -20.48 10.80 10.12
CA PRO A 15 -19.04 10.70 9.91
C PRO A 15 -18.19 11.18 11.09
N ALA A 16 -18.74 11.99 12.01
CA ALA A 16 -18.07 12.41 13.23
C ALA A 16 -18.08 11.33 14.35
N PHE A 17 -18.72 10.19 14.12
CA PHE A 17 -18.80 9.09 15.09
C PHE A 17 -17.43 8.56 15.49
N VAL A 18 -17.20 8.43 16.79
CA VAL A 18 -16.00 7.79 17.34
C VAL A 18 -16.41 6.47 18.02
N PRO A 19 -16.11 5.30 17.42
CA PRO A 19 -16.41 4.02 18.05
C PRO A 19 -15.65 3.88 19.37
N ARG A 20 -16.37 3.75 20.48
CA ARG A 20 -15.80 3.51 21.83
C ARG A 20 -16.29 2.20 22.45
N LYS A 21 -17.23 1.52 21.78
CA LYS A 21 -17.83 0.24 22.22
C LYS A 21 -17.01 -0.92 21.65
N GLY A 22 -16.17 -1.56 22.47
CA GLY A 22 -15.39 -2.74 22.05
C GLY A 22 -14.19 -3.03 22.94
N LEU A 23 -13.46 -4.12 22.63
CA LEU A 23 -12.21 -4.47 23.32
C LEU A 23 -11.02 -3.61 22.90
N PHE A 24 -11.10 -2.97 21.73
CA PHE A 24 -10.09 -2.01 21.25
C PHE A 24 -10.09 -0.70 22.06
N PHE A 25 -11.18 -0.39 22.79
CA PHE A 25 -11.26 0.77 23.67
C PHE A 25 -10.76 0.37 25.07
N GLU A 26 -9.45 0.53 25.27
CA GLU A 26 -8.74 0.09 26.46
C GLU A 26 -8.71 1.13 27.58
N HIS A 27 -9.25 2.34 27.34
CA HIS A 27 -9.33 3.38 28.36
C HIS A 27 -10.37 3.05 29.45
N ASP A 28 -9.97 3.30 30.69
CA ASP A 28 -10.84 3.16 31.86
C ASP A 28 -11.78 4.37 31.99
N ILE A 29 -13.09 4.13 31.90
CA ILE A 29 -14.10 5.16 32.11
C ILE A 29 -14.54 5.13 33.57
N ARG A 30 -13.83 5.87 34.42
CA ARG A 30 -14.05 5.90 35.88
C ARG A 30 -15.35 6.60 36.30
N GLY A 31 -15.92 7.44 35.43
CA GLY A 31 -17.12 8.24 35.72
C GLY A 31 -18.45 7.67 35.25
N GLY A 32 -18.50 6.45 34.70
CA GLY A 32 -19.70 5.91 34.07
C GLY A 32 -20.70 5.25 35.05
N ASN A 33 -21.98 5.64 34.98
CA ASN A 33 -23.09 5.03 35.72
C ASN A 33 -23.43 3.58 35.32
N ASN A 34 -22.70 2.98 34.36
CA ASN A 34 -22.98 1.64 33.89
C ASN A 34 -22.39 0.55 34.81
N LYS A 35 -23.02 0.40 35.99
CA LYS A 35 -22.65 -0.59 37.03
C LYS A 35 -22.66 -2.03 36.51
N GLU A 36 -23.46 -2.36 35.51
CA GLU A 36 -23.64 -3.73 35.01
C GLU A 36 -22.44 -4.19 34.16
N ASP A 37 -21.96 -3.35 33.25
CA ASP A 37 -20.82 -3.68 32.38
C ASP A 37 -19.50 -3.70 33.17
N ALA A 38 -19.36 -2.78 34.13
CA ALA A 38 -18.27 -2.80 35.11
C ALA A 38 -18.27 -4.10 35.95
N ARG A 39 -19.44 -4.60 36.36
CA ARG A 39 -19.57 -5.88 37.10
C ARG A 39 -19.20 -7.07 36.21
N ARG A 40 -19.61 -7.09 34.94
CA ARG A 40 -19.21 -8.14 33.96
C ARG A 40 -17.71 -8.16 33.74
N ARG A 41 -17.08 -7.00 33.52
CA ARG A 41 -15.61 -6.86 33.37
C ARG A 41 -14.85 -7.30 34.62
N ARG A 42 -15.31 -6.91 35.82
CA ARG A 42 -14.69 -7.33 37.10
C ARG A 42 -14.81 -8.83 37.37
N ARG A 43 -15.96 -9.44 37.06
CA ARG A 43 -16.14 -10.90 37.17
C ARG A 43 -15.22 -11.67 36.22
N ARG A 44 -15.06 -11.20 34.98
CA ARG A 44 -14.11 -11.80 34.01
C ARG A 44 -12.64 -11.65 34.43
N ARG A 45 -12.24 -10.53 35.04
CA ARG A 45 -10.87 -10.33 35.56
C ARG A 45 -10.55 -11.25 36.75
N ARG A 46 -11.50 -11.48 37.67
CA ARG A 46 -11.29 -12.34 38.86
C ARG A 46 -11.08 -13.82 38.52
N ALA A 47 -11.68 -14.32 37.44
CA ALA A 47 -11.57 -15.72 37.04
C ALA A 47 -10.20 -16.12 36.44
N LYS A 48 -9.30 -15.15 36.17
CA LYS A 48 -8.09 -15.36 35.36
C LYS A 48 -6.78 -15.39 36.17
N VAL A 49 -6.85 -15.35 37.50
CA VAL A 49 -5.67 -15.14 38.37
C VAL A 49 -4.97 -16.44 38.79
N HIS A 50 -5.63 -17.60 38.69
CA HIS A 50 -5.05 -18.87 39.14
C HIS A 50 -4.60 -19.74 37.96
N ASN A 51 -3.51 -19.37 37.30
CA ASN A 51 -2.50 -20.32 36.83
C ASN A 51 -1.41 -19.67 35.96
N ARG A 52 -0.17 -20.02 36.30
CA ARG A 52 1.04 -20.14 35.46
C ARG A 52 2.07 -19.00 35.53
N LYS A 53 3.32 -19.48 35.61
CA LYS A 53 4.62 -18.84 35.39
C LYS A 53 4.49 -17.58 34.52
N LEU A 54 4.93 -16.44 35.07
CA LEU A 54 4.81 -15.08 34.49
C LEU A 54 5.45 -14.95 33.10
N TRP A 55 6.44 -15.79 32.78
CA TRP A 55 6.92 -15.96 31.42
C TRP A 55 6.66 -17.41 30.99
N ARG A 56 5.82 -17.56 29.97
CA ARG A 56 5.74 -18.80 29.19
C ARG A 56 6.34 -18.47 27.84
N ASP A 57 7.18 -19.36 27.37
CA ASP A 57 7.78 -19.36 26.04
C ASP A 57 6.81 -19.78 24.94
N ALA A 58 5.74 -20.49 25.30
CA ALA A 58 4.68 -20.83 24.36
C ALA A 58 4.03 -19.55 23.79
N GLY A 59 4.21 -19.34 22.48
CA GLY A 59 3.73 -18.16 21.76
C GLY A 59 4.78 -17.08 21.53
N ARG A 60 6.07 -17.37 21.72
CA ARG A 60 7.14 -16.52 21.18
C ARG A 60 6.98 -16.40 19.66
N TRP A 61 7.20 -15.20 19.15
CA TRP A 61 7.24 -14.96 17.71
C TRP A 61 8.51 -15.58 17.16
N GLU A 62 8.35 -16.47 16.19
CA GLU A 62 9.44 -17.16 15.48
C GLU A 62 9.54 -16.63 14.05
N HIS A 63 10.65 -16.90 13.37
CA HIS A 63 10.86 -16.55 11.97
C HIS A 63 10.59 -17.77 11.06
N ASP A 64 9.40 -18.34 11.19
CA ASP A 64 8.97 -19.60 10.57
C ASP A 64 8.96 -19.61 9.04
N ARG A 65 8.73 -18.45 8.42
CA ARG A 65 8.71 -18.26 6.95
C ARG A 65 9.96 -17.57 6.39
N PHE A 66 10.90 -17.18 7.24
CA PHE A 66 12.12 -16.52 6.79
C PHE A 66 13.08 -17.54 6.15
N ARG A 67 13.60 -17.19 4.98
CA ARG A 67 14.63 -17.95 4.26
C ARG A 67 15.65 -16.97 3.69
N GLU A 68 16.91 -17.07 4.12
CA GLU A 68 17.94 -16.06 3.82
C GLU A 68 18.22 -15.91 2.31
N ASP A 69 18.15 -17.00 1.56
CA ASP A 69 18.34 -17.08 0.12
C ASP A 69 17.29 -16.28 -0.68
N GLU A 70 16.03 -16.32 -0.26
CA GLU A 70 14.92 -15.60 -0.92
C GLU A 70 14.87 -14.12 -0.54
N GLN A 71 15.52 -13.72 0.55
CA GLN A 71 15.58 -12.32 0.99
C GLN A 71 16.68 -11.51 0.29
N ALA A 72 17.46 -12.15 -0.59
CA ALA A 72 18.45 -11.45 -1.40
C ALA A 72 17.78 -10.35 -2.24
N PRO A 73 18.41 -9.17 -2.40
CA PRO A 73 17.91 -8.17 -3.33
C PRO A 73 17.80 -8.77 -4.73
N LYS A 74 16.72 -8.43 -5.45
CA LYS A 74 16.52 -8.84 -6.84
C LYS A 74 17.79 -8.70 -7.67
N SER A 75 18.08 -9.70 -8.48
CA SER A 75 19.25 -9.68 -9.33
C SER A 75 19.15 -8.58 -10.39
N ARG A 76 20.29 -8.20 -10.96
CA ARG A 76 20.31 -7.23 -12.07
C ARG A 76 19.46 -7.72 -13.25
N GLU A 77 19.51 -9.02 -13.55
CA GLU A 77 18.77 -9.62 -14.66
C GLU A 77 17.26 -9.51 -14.44
N GLU A 78 16.77 -9.74 -13.22
CA GLU A 78 15.35 -9.57 -12.89
C GLU A 78 14.90 -8.10 -13.01
N LEU A 79 15.75 -7.16 -12.59
CA LEU A 79 15.45 -5.73 -12.73
C LEU A 79 15.39 -5.32 -14.21
N VAL A 80 16.35 -5.75 -15.00
CA VAL A 80 16.38 -5.50 -16.45
C VAL A 80 15.21 -6.19 -17.15
N ALA A 81 14.82 -7.40 -16.75
CA ALA A 81 13.67 -8.10 -17.33
C ALA A 81 12.34 -7.38 -17.06
N LEU A 82 12.16 -6.83 -15.85
CA LEU A 82 10.90 -6.17 -15.47
C LEU A 82 10.83 -4.72 -15.97
N TYR A 83 11.94 -3.99 -15.91
CA TYR A 83 11.98 -2.55 -16.18
C TYR A 83 12.67 -2.19 -17.51
N GLY A 84 13.35 -3.14 -18.16
CA GLY A 84 14.17 -2.90 -19.35
C GLY A 84 15.58 -2.35 -19.03
N TYR A 85 15.84 -1.98 -17.77
CA TYR A 85 17.12 -1.46 -17.31
C TYR A 85 17.30 -1.65 -15.80
N ASP A 86 18.54 -1.52 -15.34
CA ASP A 86 18.87 -1.64 -13.92
C ASP A 86 18.61 -0.31 -13.20
N ILE A 87 17.51 -0.25 -12.44
CA ILE A 87 17.08 0.92 -11.67
C ILE A 87 18.06 1.35 -10.58
N ARG A 88 19.05 0.52 -10.21
CA ARG A 88 20.09 0.89 -9.21
C ARG A 88 21.26 1.65 -9.83
N SER A 89 21.44 1.55 -11.14
CA SER A 89 22.65 2.02 -11.84
C SER A 89 22.65 3.52 -12.15
N GLY A 90 21.58 4.25 -11.84
CA GLY A 90 21.45 5.68 -12.16
C GLY A 90 21.28 5.99 -13.66
N ALA A 91 21.37 4.98 -14.54
CA ALA A 91 20.97 5.08 -15.93
C ALA A 91 19.45 5.26 -16.00
N HIS A 92 19.00 6.45 -16.39
CA HIS A 92 17.58 6.78 -16.50
C HIS A 92 16.91 5.94 -17.60
N ALA A 93 15.58 5.80 -17.51
CA ALA A 93 14.75 5.18 -18.55
C ALA A 93 14.97 5.79 -19.95
N ASP A 94 15.54 7.00 -20.01
CA ASP A 94 15.87 7.72 -21.23
C ASP A 94 17.04 7.09 -22.02
N ASP A 95 18.00 6.43 -21.35
CA ASP A 95 19.11 5.70 -22.00
C ASP A 95 18.76 4.25 -22.33
N ALA A 96 17.81 3.69 -21.61
CA ALA A 96 17.25 2.37 -21.86
C ALA A 96 16.37 2.44 -23.10
N ARG A 97 17.00 2.43 -24.28
CA ARG A 97 16.31 2.43 -25.57
C ARG A 97 15.14 1.45 -25.48
N PRO A 98 13.89 1.89 -25.70
CA PRO A 98 12.78 0.95 -25.71
C PRO A 98 13.13 -0.08 -26.76
N LEU A 99 13.32 -1.34 -26.33
CA LEU A 99 13.34 -2.48 -27.21
C LEU A 99 12.03 -2.37 -27.98
N ARG A 100 12.13 -1.84 -29.21
CA ARG A 100 11.02 -1.87 -30.14
C ARG A 100 10.67 -3.34 -30.20
N ARG A 101 9.55 -3.72 -29.59
CA ARG A 101 8.89 -4.98 -29.92
C ARG A 101 8.94 -5.01 -31.44
N PRO A 102 9.54 -6.04 -32.08
CA PRO A 102 9.43 -6.17 -33.52
C PRO A 102 7.94 -6.12 -33.79
N ARG A 103 7.49 -4.99 -34.34
CA ARG A 103 6.12 -4.86 -34.79
C ARG A 103 6.03 -5.89 -35.87
N ASP A 104 5.25 -6.94 -35.63
CA ASP A 104 4.98 -7.99 -36.60
C ASP A 104 4.70 -7.32 -37.95
N GLN A 105 5.73 -7.29 -38.80
CA GLN A 105 5.57 -6.81 -40.16
C GLN A 105 4.94 -7.99 -40.89
N PRO A 106 3.73 -7.83 -41.46
CA PRO A 106 3.20 -8.85 -42.35
C PRO A 106 4.19 -9.06 -43.50
N PRO A 107 4.44 -10.30 -43.92
CA PRO A 107 5.41 -10.60 -44.97
C PRO A 107 4.87 -10.05 -46.29
N GLY A 108 5.42 -8.93 -46.78
CA GLY A 108 5.02 -8.44 -48.10
C GLY A 108 5.32 -6.99 -48.49
N THR A 109 5.83 -6.10 -47.62
CA THR A 109 6.14 -4.73 -48.06
C THR A 109 7.57 -4.62 -48.59
N PRO A 110 7.79 -4.34 -49.90
CA PRO A 110 9.14 -4.11 -50.42
C PRO A 110 9.68 -2.80 -49.85
N ALA A 111 10.94 -2.84 -49.40
CA ALA A 111 11.68 -1.66 -48.99
C ALA A 111 11.67 -0.63 -50.13
N ALA A 112 10.98 0.49 -49.91
CA ALA A 112 10.97 1.60 -50.85
C ALA A 112 12.39 2.19 -50.90
N ARG A 113 13.05 1.89 -52.02
CA ARG A 113 14.37 2.38 -52.41
C ARG A 113 14.40 3.91 -52.44
N ASP A 114 15.57 4.42 -52.14
CA ASP A 114 16.02 5.81 -52.17
C ASP A 114 15.34 6.70 -53.22
N GLY A 115 14.77 7.82 -52.76
CA GLY A 115 14.13 8.81 -53.61
C GLY A 115 14.00 10.15 -52.91
N ALA A 116 14.94 11.05 -53.22
CA ALA A 116 14.95 12.44 -52.81
C ALA A 116 13.57 13.11 -53.00
N ARG A 117 13.09 13.86 -52.00
CA ARG A 117 12.09 14.92 -52.18
C ARG A 117 12.35 16.06 -51.20
N SER A 118 12.51 17.22 -51.79
CA SER A 118 12.82 18.54 -51.24
C SER A 118 11.85 18.98 -50.14
N SER A 119 12.44 19.60 -49.12
CA SER A 119 11.78 20.36 -48.04
C SER A 119 10.83 21.44 -48.60
N PRO A 120 9.57 21.57 -48.14
CA PRO A 120 8.75 22.72 -48.47
C PRO A 120 8.96 23.86 -47.46
N GLN A 121 9.19 25.04 -48.01
CA GLN A 121 9.45 26.29 -47.31
C GLN A 121 8.25 26.73 -46.45
N ARG A 122 8.50 26.95 -45.16
CA ARG A 122 7.54 27.45 -44.17
C ARG A 122 7.09 28.87 -44.54
N HIS A 123 5.83 28.99 -44.94
CA HIS A 123 5.16 30.25 -45.21
C HIS A 123 4.67 30.87 -43.87
N GLN A 124 5.14 32.08 -43.56
CA GLN A 124 4.70 32.87 -42.41
C GLN A 124 3.62 33.86 -42.90
N GLN A 125 2.41 33.77 -42.36
CA GLN A 125 1.40 34.82 -42.49
C GLN A 125 1.56 35.81 -41.33
N ARG A 126 1.96 37.04 -41.68
CA ARG A 126 1.71 38.24 -40.88
C ARG A 126 0.22 38.58 -41.00
N HIS A 127 -0.46 38.74 -39.88
CA HIS A 127 -1.73 39.47 -39.81
C HIS A 127 -1.53 40.69 -38.91
N GLN A 128 -2.11 41.79 -39.38
CA GLN A 128 -2.09 43.13 -38.81
C GLN A 128 -2.99 43.23 -37.58
#